data_AF-A0A2D9K965-F1
#
_entry.id   AF-A0A2D9K965-F1
#
_cell.length_a   1.000
_cell.length_b   1.000
_cell.length_c   1.000
_cell.angle_alpha   90.00
_cell.angle_beta   90.00
_cell.angle_gamma   90.00
#
_symmetry.space_group_name_H-M   'P 1'
#
loop_
_entity.id
_entity.type
_entity.pdbx_description
1 polymer ?
#
loop_
_entity_poly.entity_id
_entity_poly.type
_entity_poly.pdbx_seq_one_letter_code
_entity_poly.pdbx_strand_id
1 'polypeptide(L)'
;MTKFLLRGLAAALLLLASPAAMAADLAAGKEKAAMCATCHGLDGVATAPDAPNIAGDSAFYLAEQLKAFRSGARQHQQMSIIAQGLEDADIADLAAWYAAIEVTATMPEVE
;
A
#
# COMPACT_ATOMS: atom_id res chain seq x y z
N MET A 1 22.38 -30.43 50.74
CA MET A 1 23.20 -29.65 49.79
C MET A 1 22.75 -29.97 48.37
N THR A 2 22.40 -28.90 47.62
CA THR A 2 22.42 -28.79 46.14
C THR A 2 21.57 -29.72 45.25
N LYS A 3 20.23 -29.67 45.34
CA LYS A 3 19.34 -30.21 44.27
C LYS A 3 18.06 -29.37 44.06
N PHE A 4 18.18 -28.08 43.71
CA PHE A 4 17.01 -27.26 43.30
C PHE A 4 17.31 -26.23 42.20
N LEU A 5 18.37 -26.43 41.39
CA LEU A 5 18.85 -25.41 40.45
C LEU A 5 18.73 -25.77 38.95
N LEU A 6 17.85 -26.70 38.55
CA LEU A 6 17.76 -27.13 37.14
C LEU A 6 16.37 -27.05 36.48
N ARG A 7 15.40 -26.33 37.04
CA ARG A 7 14.05 -26.20 36.44
C ARG A 7 13.67 -24.82 35.92
N GLY A 8 14.62 -23.88 35.84
CA GLY A 8 14.33 -22.48 35.51
C GLY A 8 14.58 -22.02 34.06
N LEU A 9 15.11 -22.88 33.18
CA LEU A 9 15.67 -22.43 31.88
C LEU A 9 14.89 -22.88 30.63
N ALA A 10 13.60 -23.21 30.76
CA ALA A 10 12.80 -23.66 29.60
C ALA A 10 11.71 -22.67 29.16
N ALA A 11 11.44 -21.60 29.92
CA ALA A 11 10.30 -20.70 29.66
C ALA A 11 10.63 -19.41 28.88
N ALA A 12 11.90 -19.16 28.53
CA ALA A 12 12.33 -17.87 27.98
C ALA A 12 12.47 -17.83 26.44
N LEU A 13 12.15 -18.92 25.72
CA LEU A 13 12.47 -19.06 24.29
C LEU A 13 11.27 -18.99 23.33
N LEU A 14 10.15 -18.37 23.74
CA LEU A 14 8.90 -18.33 22.95
C LEU A 14 8.47 -16.93 22.48
N LEU A 15 9.33 -15.90 22.58
CA LEU A 15 8.95 -14.50 22.36
C LEU A 15 9.49 -13.84 21.06
N LEU A 16 9.99 -14.61 20.08
CA LEU A 16 10.60 -14.04 18.86
C LEU A 16 9.81 -14.21 17.57
N ALA A 17 8.59 -14.74 17.61
CA ALA A 17 7.71 -14.75 16.44
C ALA A 17 6.99 -13.39 16.33
N SER A 18 7.73 -12.34 15.99
CA SER A 18 7.10 -11.14 15.44
C SER A 18 6.39 -11.55 14.15
N PRO A 19 5.09 -11.26 13.96
CA PRO A 19 4.50 -11.42 12.65
C PRO A 19 5.32 -10.53 11.71
N ALA A 20 6.00 -11.15 10.75
CA ALA A 20 6.65 -10.40 9.70
C ALA A 20 5.56 -9.53 9.07
N ALA A 21 5.68 -8.21 9.21
CA ALA A 21 4.94 -7.31 8.36
C ALA A 21 5.33 -7.74 6.94
N MET A 22 4.37 -8.30 6.19
CA MET A 22 4.60 -8.66 4.80
C MET A 22 4.96 -7.36 4.10
N ALA A 23 6.22 -7.24 3.68
CA ALA A 23 6.66 -6.11 2.90
C ALA A 23 5.87 -6.11 1.59
N ALA A 24 5.52 -4.93 1.10
CA ALA A 24 4.82 -4.79 -0.18
C ALA A 24 5.65 -5.38 -1.32
N ASP A 25 4.99 -6.09 -2.24
CA ASP A 25 5.57 -6.68 -3.43
C ASP A 25 5.30 -5.78 -4.65
N LEU A 26 6.36 -5.13 -5.14
CA LEU A 26 6.26 -4.25 -6.31
C LEU A 26 5.86 -4.99 -7.59
N ALA A 27 6.22 -6.26 -7.75
CA ALA A 27 5.86 -7.04 -8.93
C ALA A 27 4.36 -7.37 -8.91
N ALA A 28 3.83 -7.79 -7.76
CA ALA A 28 2.39 -8.00 -7.57
C ALA A 28 1.61 -6.68 -7.74
N GLY A 29 2.14 -5.58 -7.18
CA GLY A 29 1.58 -4.24 -7.32
C GLY A 29 1.49 -3.80 -8.78
N LYS A 30 2.57 -4.00 -9.56
CA LYS A 30 2.60 -3.73 -11.00
C LYS A 30 1.54 -4.52 -11.77
N GLU A 31 1.43 -5.82 -11.50
CA GLU A 31 0.47 -6.69 -12.18
C GLU A 31 -0.97 -6.24 -11.88
N LYS A 32 -1.28 -5.98 -10.61
CA LYS A 32 -2.59 -5.52 -10.18
C LYS A 32 -2.93 -4.13 -10.73
N ALA A 33 -1.95 -3.21 -10.77
CA ALA A 33 -2.12 -1.84 -11.24
C ALA A 33 -2.65 -1.74 -12.68
N ALA A 34 -2.55 -2.80 -13.48
CA ALA A 34 -3.16 -2.86 -14.81
C ALA A 34 -4.66 -2.51 -14.81
N MET A 35 -5.41 -2.87 -13.76
CA MET A 35 -6.84 -2.53 -13.66
C MET A 35 -7.10 -1.04 -13.36
N CYS A 36 -6.11 -0.35 -12.81
CA CYS A 36 -6.19 1.05 -12.41
C CYS A 36 -5.88 2.00 -13.58
N ALA A 37 -5.14 1.50 -14.58
CA ALA A 37 -4.59 2.29 -15.68
C ALA A 37 -5.65 2.95 -16.58
N THR A 38 -6.85 2.36 -16.70
CA THR A 38 -7.95 2.92 -17.49
C THR A 38 -8.32 4.33 -17.05
N CYS A 39 -8.23 4.63 -15.74
CA CYS A 39 -8.57 5.93 -15.19
C CYS A 39 -7.31 6.73 -14.82
N HIS A 40 -6.36 6.08 -14.17
CA HIS A 40 -5.19 6.75 -13.58
C HIS A 40 -3.95 6.76 -14.48
N GLY A 41 -4.02 6.18 -15.68
CA GLY A 41 -2.86 6.04 -16.58
C GLY A 41 -1.95 4.86 -16.21
N LEU A 42 -1.18 4.39 -17.19
CA LEU A 42 -0.21 3.29 -17.00
C LEU A 42 0.92 3.68 -16.04
N ASP A 43 1.27 4.96 -16.04
CA ASP A 43 2.31 5.59 -15.21
C ASP A 43 1.71 6.34 -14.02
N GLY A 44 0.41 6.18 -13.72
CA GLY A 44 -0.24 6.92 -12.63
C GLY A 44 -0.50 8.40 -12.95
N VAL A 45 -0.26 8.84 -14.19
CA VAL A 45 -0.64 10.16 -14.68
C VAL A 45 -1.95 10.04 -15.47
N ALA A 46 -3.02 10.53 -14.87
CA ALA A 46 -4.37 10.39 -15.39
C ALA A 46 -4.57 11.22 -16.68
N THR A 47 -5.18 10.58 -17.67
CA THR A 47 -5.72 11.27 -18.86
C THR A 47 -7.24 11.41 -18.79
N ALA A 48 -7.90 10.69 -17.88
CA ALA A 48 -9.33 10.80 -17.65
C ALA A 48 -9.64 12.06 -16.81
N PRO A 49 -10.65 12.86 -17.18
CA PRO A 49 -10.90 14.16 -16.55
C PRO A 49 -11.27 14.08 -15.06
N ASP A 50 -11.89 12.99 -14.64
CA ASP A 50 -12.38 12.81 -13.27
C ASP A 50 -11.44 11.95 -12.39
N ALA A 51 -10.31 11.52 -12.94
CA ALA A 51 -9.32 10.73 -12.21
C ALA A 51 -8.12 11.59 -11.80
N PRO A 52 -7.69 11.54 -10.54
CA PRO A 52 -6.47 12.21 -10.13
C PRO A 52 -5.23 11.46 -10.62
N ASN A 53 -4.13 12.21 -10.80
CA ASN A 53 -2.79 11.65 -10.81
C ASN A 53 -2.50 11.01 -9.46
N ILE A 54 -1.86 9.84 -9.48
CA ILE A 54 -1.44 9.08 -8.29
C ILE A 54 0.04 8.67 -8.36
N ALA A 55 0.71 8.97 -9.48
CA ALA A 55 2.14 8.76 -9.65
C ALA A 55 2.95 9.49 -8.58
N GLY A 56 3.83 8.77 -7.88
CA GLY A 56 4.75 9.36 -6.89
C GLY A 56 4.08 9.84 -5.60
N ASP A 57 2.78 9.63 -5.44
CA ASP A 57 2.11 9.90 -4.17
C ASP A 57 2.62 8.96 -3.07
N SER A 58 2.56 9.41 -1.82
CA SER A 58 2.99 8.61 -0.68
C SER A 58 2.26 7.27 -0.60
N ALA A 59 3.00 6.18 -0.45
CA ALA A 59 2.43 4.84 -0.24
C ALA A 59 1.47 4.82 0.96
N PHE A 60 1.78 5.54 2.03
CA PHE A 60 0.87 5.68 3.17
C PHE A 60 -0.45 6.33 2.75
N TYR A 61 -0.38 7.44 2.01
CA TYR A 61 -1.58 8.16 1.56
C TYR A 61 -2.45 7.26 0.67
N LEU A 62 -1.85 6.64 -0.34
CA LEU A 62 -2.56 5.76 -1.29
C LEU A 62 -3.23 4.59 -0.57
N ALA A 63 -2.52 3.93 0.35
CA ALA A 63 -3.07 2.83 1.13
C ALA A 63 -4.27 3.29 1.98
N GLU A 64 -4.16 4.43 2.65
CA GLU A 64 -5.25 4.96 3.47
C GLU A 64 -6.46 5.40 2.62
N GLN A 65 -6.25 5.95 1.42
CA GLN A 65 -7.36 6.27 0.51
C GLN A 65 -8.09 5.01 0.05
N LEU A 66 -7.37 3.97 -0.36
CA LEU A 66 -7.97 2.70 -0.78
C LEU A 66 -8.75 2.04 0.37
N LYS A 67 -8.20 2.01 1.59
CA LYS A 67 -8.90 1.53 2.78
C LYS A 67 -10.13 2.39 3.11
N ALA A 68 -10.05 3.70 2.95
CA ALA A 68 -11.18 4.59 3.18
C ALA A 68 -12.31 4.36 2.17
N PHE A 69 -11.99 4.12 0.90
CA PHE A 69 -12.98 3.70 -0.10
C PHE A 69 -13.58 2.33 0.22
N ARG A 70 -12.75 1.36 0.58
CA ARG A 70 -13.20 -0.02 0.91
C ARG A 70 -14.12 -0.05 2.13
N SER A 71 -13.79 0.70 3.18
CA SER A 71 -14.60 0.79 4.41
C SER A 71 -15.82 1.72 4.26
N GLY A 72 -15.84 2.55 3.22
CA GLY A 72 -16.87 3.55 3.00
C GLY A 72 -16.69 4.85 3.78
N ALA A 73 -15.59 5.03 4.50
CA ALA A 73 -15.22 6.30 5.12
C ALA A 73 -14.97 7.42 4.09
N ARG A 74 -14.55 7.04 2.88
CA ARG A 74 -14.52 7.88 1.68
C ARG A 74 -15.42 7.25 0.63
N GLN A 75 -16.22 8.05 -0.08
CA GLN A 75 -17.18 7.57 -1.06
C GLN A 75 -16.87 8.14 -2.45
N HIS A 76 -16.87 7.28 -3.47
CA HIS A 76 -16.87 7.65 -4.88
C HIS A 76 -17.41 6.49 -5.70
N GLN A 77 -18.30 6.76 -6.67
CA GLN A 77 -19.06 5.71 -7.36
C GLN A 77 -18.19 4.56 -7.89
N GLN A 78 -17.07 4.87 -8.55
CA GLN A 78 -16.15 3.88 -9.11
C GLN A 78 -15.18 3.32 -8.07
N MET A 79 -14.49 4.18 -7.32
CA MET A 79 -13.43 3.73 -6.40
C MET A 79 -13.97 2.95 -5.21
N SER A 80 -15.19 3.24 -4.74
CA SER A 80 -15.83 2.42 -3.70
C SER A 80 -16.05 0.98 -4.18
N ILE A 81 -16.42 0.76 -5.45
CA ILE A 81 -16.61 -0.58 -6.03
C ILE A 81 -15.27 -1.27 -6.23
N ILE A 82 -14.28 -0.57 -6.81
CA ILE A 82 -12.94 -1.13 -7.04
C ILE A 82 -12.31 -1.55 -5.71
N ALA A 83 -12.33 -0.68 -4.70
CA ALA A 83 -11.68 -0.94 -3.43
C ALA A 83 -12.29 -2.10 -2.63
N GLN A 84 -13.57 -2.43 -2.85
CA GLN A 84 -14.21 -3.60 -2.23
C GLN A 84 -13.57 -4.92 -2.65
N GLY A 85 -12.99 -5.00 -3.85
CA GLY A 85 -12.32 -6.19 -4.34
C GLY A 85 -10.86 -6.34 -3.90
N LEU A 86 -10.33 -5.40 -3.12
CA LEU A 86 -8.92 -5.39 -2.72
C LEU A 86 -8.73 -5.94 -1.31
N GLU A 87 -7.79 -6.87 -1.17
CA GLU A 87 -7.30 -7.31 0.13
C GLU A 87 -6.24 -6.36 0.70
N ASP A 88 -5.86 -6.52 1.97
CA ASP A 88 -4.84 -5.67 2.61
C ASP A 88 -3.48 -5.74 1.90
N ALA A 89 -3.12 -6.93 1.42
CA ALA A 89 -1.91 -7.14 0.63
C ALA A 89 -1.98 -6.37 -0.70
N ASP A 90 -3.09 -6.48 -1.43
CA ASP A 90 -3.28 -5.75 -2.69
C ASP A 90 -3.15 -4.24 -2.50
N ILE A 91 -3.74 -3.70 -1.43
CA ILE A 91 -3.66 -2.27 -1.11
C ILE A 91 -2.21 -1.86 -0.83
N ALA A 92 -1.46 -2.66 -0.07
CA ALA A 92 -0.06 -2.38 0.23
C ALA A 92 0.80 -2.41 -1.05
N ASP A 93 0.58 -3.41 -1.91
CA ASP A 93 1.34 -3.61 -3.15
C ASP A 93 1.05 -2.51 -4.18
N LEU A 94 -0.22 -2.16 -4.38
CA LEU A 94 -0.63 -1.05 -5.25
C LEU A 94 -0.07 0.28 -4.76
N ALA A 95 -0.15 0.54 -3.45
CA ALA A 95 0.36 1.78 -2.87
C ALA A 95 1.88 1.89 -3.00
N ALA A 96 2.62 0.79 -2.78
CA ALA A 96 4.06 0.76 -2.98
C ALA A 96 4.44 0.95 -4.46
N TRP A 97 3.71 0.32 -5.39
CA TRP A 97 3.94 0.44 -6.82
C TRP A 97 3.81 1.89 -7.31
N TYR A 98 2.69 2.56 -7.03
CA TYR A 98 2.47 3.94 -7.47
C TYR A 98 3.39 4.95 -6.77
N ALA A 99 3.73 4.72 -5.51
CA ALA A 99 4.70 5.54 -4.78
C ALA A 99 6.13 5.42 -5.31
N ALA A 100 6.48 4.31 -5.96
CA ALA A 100 7.79 4.11 -6.57
C ALA A 100 7.94 4.84 -7.93
N ILE A 101 6.87 5.44 -8.45
CA ILE A 101 6.93 6.20 -9.70
C ILE A 101 7.59 7.56 -9.44
N GLU A 102 8.68 7.84 -10.16
CA GLU A 102 9.38 9.11 -10.05
C GLU A 102 8.67 10.19 -10.89
N VAL A 103 8.26 11.28 -10.24
CA VAL A 103 7.65 12.45 -10.88
C VAL A 103 8.59 13.64 -10.77
N THR A 104 8.87 14.30 -11.89
CA THR A 104 9.66 15.54 -11.93
C THR A 104 8.75 16.72 -12.22
N ALA A 105 8.83 17.77 -11.39
CA ALA A 105 8.14 19.03 -11.61
C ALA A 105 9.14 20.11 -12.02
N THR A 106 8.75 20.94 -12.99
CA THR A 106 9.50 22.13 -13.40
C THR A 106 8.76 23.38 -12.96
N MET A 107 9.48 24.37 -12.46
CA MET A 107 8.88 25.63 -12.07
C MET A 107 8.54 26.50 -13.27
N PRO A 108 7.39 27.22 -13.24
CA PRO A 108 7.09 28.19 -14.26
C PRO A 108 8.12 29.32 -14.21
N GLU A 109 8.54 29.79 -15.37
CA GLU A 109 9.26 31.06 -15.49
C GLU A 109 8.25 32.18 -15.20
N VAL A 110 8.58 33.06 -14.25
CA VAL A 110 7.79 34.25 -13.92
C VAL A 110 8.64 35.45 -14.33
N GLU A 111 8.25 36.11 -15.42
CA GLU A 111 8.80 37.40 -15.84
C GLU A 111 8.27 38.57 -14.99
#